data_AF-A0A8B8CLM1-F1
#
_entry.id   AF-A0A8B8CLM1-F1
#
_cell.length_a   1.000
_cell.length_b   1.000
_cell.length_c   1.000
_cell.angle_alpha   90.00
_cell.angle_beta   90.00
_cell.angle_gamma   90.00
#
_symmetry.space_group_name_H-M   'P 1'
#
loop_
_entity.id
_entity.type
_entity.pdbx_description
1 polymer ?
#
loop_
_entity_poly.entity_id
_entity_poly.type
_entity_poly.pdbx_seq_one_letter_code
_entity_poly.pdbx_strand_id
1 'polypeptide(L)'
;MGGLLDERVVLETIFNNYDTDGKGSLSPIQAQILHGDIRMGGISLPQVMESMKYVCVHQSQCESTELYDLLQEMDRRFFLIQDFRWEFSMIDVNHKDTISQDEARWFVQTVHGRHFSRKRWEEFVRSRPIPGSPVAFAEIEVMLCNIPNRLDLMTEKMELEKEKEDRLRRERLADEEVARLKKKRDEDRKRLEEEKRREEELRRKRELDDEGELFCNTDPSLTNLTIIKQYCLYEYIMILSFNSYLLKSTNTVRVIAHFKAVLYIFVCTERRKQEEEERRKREEEEELERLKELEKKQREEEERRKKEEEELYKDVEKLAKDAEEKEKKTKEELDKLKNKGGSEDEKKRLRKQLQDEKHRKLRYNLKVAIKSRDRYQLDYNITEFKKEKLEDTDMDLVKAEKILKELLVKDNLKHAMTKRELEELEKAINAVKKNGLEVPLAKELGEANKLLTRLKRLERIRHEILELKQATVAEIRSYQNPPQVVHRVMTATFLLLGHQEKETKVWKAVQALVGKTGKESLKRRCIECKPEKIPLAPAKRAKVLLEEYDLEEVRDVSAGAATFYVWATAMIEELEDLTAQKEEAKN
;
A
#
# COMPACT_ATOMS: atom_id res chain seq x y z
N MET A 1 3.75 50.03 -11.63
CA MET A 1 2.92 49.49 -12.73
C MET A 1 3.58 49.57 -14.12
N GLY A 2 4.82 50.06 -14.28
CA GLY A 2 5.45 50.20 -15.61
C GLY A 2 5.80 48.89 -16.33
N GLY A 3 6.27 47.85 -15.63
CA GLY A 3 6.80 46.63 -16.28
C GLY A 3 5.79 45.79 -17.08
N LEU A 4 4.54 45.69 -16.61
CA LEU A 4 3.50 44.86 -17.25
C LEU A 4 3.00 45.41 -18.61
N LEU A 5 3.30 46.66 -18.95
CA LEU A 5 3.02 47.23 -20.27
C LEU A 5 4.13 46.90 -21.27
N ASP A 6 5.37 46.78 -20.80
CA ASP A 6 6.55 46.48 -21.60
C ASP A 6 6.51 45.03 -22.12
N GLU A 7 6.24 44.08 -21.23
CA GLU A 7 6.11 42.64 -21.55
C GLU A 7 5.09 42.34 -22.66
N ARG A 8 3.96 43.07 -22.68
CA ARG A 8 2.92 42.89 -23.69
C ARG A 8 3.36 43.39 -25.06
N VAL A 9 4.02 44.55 -25.12
CA VAL A 9 4.53 45.12 -26.38
C VAL A 9 5.64 44.23 -26.94
N VAL A 10 6.50 43.66 -26.08
CA VAL A 10 7.51 42.68 -26.49
C VAL A 10 6.87 41.41 -27.06
N LEU A 11 5.87 40.82 -26.38
CA LEU A 11 5.16 39.64 -26.87
C LEU A 11 4.41 39.89 -28.18
N GLU A 12 3.75 41.04 -28.33
CA GLU A 12 3.05 41.43 -29.56
C GLU A 12 4.04 41.66 -30.72
N THR A 13 5.20 42.28 -30.45
CA THR A 13 6.28 42.44 -31.44
C THR A 13 6.84 41.08 -31.87
N ILE A 14 7.08 40.17 -30.92
CA ILE A 14 7.50 38.80 -31.22
C ILE A 14 6.43 38.10 -32.07
N PHE A 15 5.17 38.11 -31.65
CA PHE A 15 4.06 37.50 -32.39
C PHE A 15 4.01 37.96 -33.86
N ASN A 16 4.05 39.27 -34.08
CA ASN A 16 3.99 39.88 -35.41
C ASN A 16 5.19 39.53 -36.30
N ASN A 17 6.34 39.19 -35.74
CA ASN A 17 7.51 38.72 -36.51
C ASN A 17 7.33 37.29 -37.06
N TYR A 18 6.49 36.47 -36.42
CA TYR A 18 6.25 35.07 -36.82
C TYR A 18 4.88 34.83 -37.49
N ASP A 19 3.93 35.77 -37.39
CA ASP A 19 2.72 35.79 -38.23
C ASP A 19 3.03 36.31 -39.64
N THR A 20 3.83 35.54 -40.38
CA THR A 20 4.25 35.82 -41.76
C THR A 20 3.09 35.99 -42.74
N ASP A 21 1.91 35.48 -42.38
CA ASP A 21 0.73 35.44 -43.24
C ASP A 21 -0.24 36.61 -42.94
N GLY A 22 0.01 37.37 -41.87
CA GLY A 22 -0.84 38.49 -41.42
C GLY A 22 -2.25 38.05 -41.03
N LYS A 23 -2.43 36.84 -40.51
CA LYS A 23 -3.74 36.26 -40.19
C LYS A 23 -4.27 36.64 -38.81
N GLY A 24 -3.40 37.20 -37.95
CA GLY A 24 -3.67 37.43 -36.54
C GLY A 24 -3.55 36.16 -35.68
N SER A 25 -3.04 35.06 -36.24
CA SER A 25 -2.89 33.77 -35.56
C SER A 25 -1.66 33.00 -36.03
N LEU A 26 -0.91 32.42 -35.09
CA LEU A 26 0.22 31.53 -35.42
C LEU A 26 -0.27 30.11 -35.66
N SER A 27 0.18 29.51 -36.76
CA SER A 27 0.07 28.08 -37.03
C SER A 27 1.05 27.24 -36.17
N PRO A 28 0.84 25.92 -36.03
CA PRO A 28 1.76 25.06 -35.27
C PRO A 28 3.20 25.09 -35.80
N ILE A 29 3.40 25.31 -37.10
CA ILE A 29 4.72 25.40 -37.72
C ILE A 29 5.40 26.72 -37.34
N GLN A 30 4.70 27.85 -37.41
CA GLN A 30 5.25 29.15 -36.98
C GLN A 30 5.58 29.15 -35.48
N ALA A 31 4.71 28.57 -34.65
CA ALA A 31 4.97 28.40 -33.22
C ALA A 31 6.18 27.48 -32.95
N GLN A 32 6.37 26.41 -33.74
CA GLN A 32 7.56 25.55 -33.63
C GLN A 32 8.85 26.32 -33.94
N ILE A 33 8.87 27.12 -35.01
CA ILE A 33 10.03 27.93 -35.41
C ILE A 33 10.36 28.95 -34.33
N LEU A 34 9.36 29.69 -33.85
CA LEU A 34 9.50 30.64 -32.73
C LEU A 34 10.12 29.99 -31.48
N HIS A 35 9.65 28.80 -31.09
CA HIS A 35 10.22 28.10 -29.93
C HIS A 35 11.64 27.59 -30.18
N GLY A 36 11.94 27.13 -31.40
CA GLY A 36 13.29 26.73 -31.81
C GLY A 36 14.32 27.87 -31.78
N ASP A 37 13.89 29.10 -32.06
CA ASP A 37 14.74 30.30 -31.95
C ASP A 37 14.98 30.70 -30.48
N ILE A 38 14.04 30.42 -29.57
CA ILE A 38 14.15 30.69 -28.12
C ILE A 38 14.93 29.57 -27.39
N ARG A 39 14.78 28.31 -27.82
CA ARG A 39 15.36 27.11 -27.21
C ARG A 39 16.12 26.29 -28.25
N MET A 40 17.44 26.20 -28.10
CA MET A 40 18.25 25.36 -28.99
C MET A 40 17.72 23.91 -29.03
N GLY A 41 17.36 23.46 -30.23
CA GLY A 41 16.76 22.15 -30.49
C GLY A 41 15.23 22.15 -30.59
N GLY A 42 14.54 23.14 -30.00
CA GLY A 42 13.08 23.27 -29.99
C GLY A 42 12.33 22.05 -29.44
N ILE A 43 11.04 21.95 -29.75
CA ILE A 43 10.22 20.76 -29.54
C ILE A 43 9.67 20.22 -30.87
N SER A 44 9.25 18.96 -30.88
CA SER A 44 8.65 18.33 -32.06
C SER A 44 7.27 18.91 -32.39
N LEU A 45 6.90 18.92 -33.68
CA LEU A 45 5.61 19.45 -34.14
C LEU A 45 4.39 18.80 -33.43
N PRO A 46 4.36 17.48 -33.16
CA PRO A 46 3.30 16.87 -32.34
C PRO A 46 3.17 17.49 -30.94
N GLN A 47 4.28 17.85 -30.29
CA GLN A 47 4.24 18.50 -28.98
C GLN A 47 3.74 19.94 -29.07
N VAL A 48 4.07 20.67 -30.14
CA VAL A 48 3.49 22.00 -30.40
C VAL A 48 1.98 21.92 -30.56
N MET A 49 1.50 20.96 -31.37
CA MET A 49 0.07 20.75 -31.60
C MET A 49 -0.68 20.38 -30.31
N GLU A 50 -0.08 19.56 -29.45
CA GLU A 50 -0.68 19.22 -28.15
C GLU A 50 -0.62 20.37 -27.14
N SER A 51 0.41 21.22 -27.20
CA SER A 51 0.47 22.48 -26.44
C SER A 51 -0.66 23.43 -26.86
N MET A 52 -0.89 23.57 -28.17
CA MET A 52 -1.99 24.37 -28.71
C MET A 52 -3.37 23.80 -28.36
N LYS A 53 -3.56 22.48 -28.35
CA LYS A 53 -4.81 21.86 -27.86
C LYS A 53 -5.06 22.11 -26.38
N TYR A 54 -3.99 22.24 -25.58
CA TYR A 54 -4.09 22.44 -24.14
C TYR A 54 -4.37 23.90 -23.77
N VAL A 55 -3.77 24.86 -24.49
CA VAL A 55 -3.84 26.29 -24.18
C VAL A 55 -4.84 27.06 -25.06
N CYS A 56 -4.77 26.87 -26.38
CA CYS A 56 -5.44 27.74 -27.35
C CYS A 56 -6.90 27.36 -27.59
N VAL A 57 -7.79 28.34 -27.62
CA VAL A 57 -9.23 28.16 -27.86
C VAL A 57 -9.51 27.45 -29.18
N HIS A 58 -8.74 27.77 -30.23
CA HIS A 58 -8.89 27.19 -31.56
C HIS A 58 -8.07 25.90 -31.80
N GLN A 59 -7.39 25.35 -30.78
CA GLN A 59 -6.65 24.07 -30.75
C GLN A 59 -5.55 23.84 -31.81
N SER A 60 -5.46 24.71 -32.80
CA SER A 60 -4.69 24.55 -34.04
C SER A 60 -4.17 25.88 -34.61
N GLN A 61 -4.50 26.97 -33.91
CA GLN A 61 -4.11 28.35 -34.16
C GLN A 61 -3.95 29.01 -32.79
N CYS A 62 -2.92 29.84 -32.62
CA CYS A 62 -2.68 30.60 -31.39
C CYS A 62 -2.88 32.09 -31.66
N GLU A 63 -3.74 32.75 -30.88
CA GLU A 63 -3.88 34.21 -30.91
C GLU A 63 -2.75 34.90 -30.13
N SER A 64 -2.50 36.19 -30.43
CA SER A 64 -1.48 36.98 -29.73
C SER A 64 -1.68 37.04 -28.21
N THR A 65 -2.94 36.97 -27.76
CA THR A 65 -3.27 36.97 -26.33
C THR A 65 -2.94 35.65 -25.61
N GLU A 66 -2.83 34.55 -26.35
CA GLU A 66 -2.56 33.20 -25.84
C GLU A 66 -1.06 32.84 -25.88
N LEU A 67 -0.25 33.58 -26.65
CA LEU A 67 1.14 33.25 -26.97
C LEU A 67 2.00 32.97 -25.72
N TYR A 68 1.83 33.76 -24.67
CA TYR A 68 2.62 33.62 -23.45
C TYR A 68 2.36 32.30 -22.72
N ASP A 69 1.09 31.89 -22.63
CA ASP A 69 0.69 30.64 -21.97
C ASP A 69 1.06 29.43 -22.85
N LEU A 70 0.99 29.58 -24.18
CA LEU A 70 1.47 28.57 -25.13
C LEU A 70 2.98 28.34 -24.97
N LEU A 71 3.78 29.42 -24.94
CA LEU A 71 5.22 29.33 -24.74
C LEU A 71 5.59 28.69 -23.39
N GLN A 72 4.84 28.95 -22.32
CA GLN A 72 5.03 28.26 -21.03
C GLN A 72 4.76 26.75 -21.10
N GLU A 73 3.67 26.33 -21.75
CA GLU A 73 3.35 24.91 -21.92
C GLU A 73 4.38 24.20 -22.83
N MET A 74 4.85 24.89 -23.88
CA MET A 74 5.93 24.40 -24.75
C MET A 74 7.25 24.25 -24.00
N ASP A 75 7.63 25.21 -23.16
CA ASP A 75 8.82 25.11 -22.29
C ASP A 75 8.67 23.99 -21.24
N ARG A 76 7.50 23.85 -20.62
CA ARG A 76 7.21 22.74 -19.68
C ARG A 76 7.45 21.38 -20.37
N ARG A 77 6.94 21.22 -21.60
CA ARG A 77 7.16 20.01 -22.40
C ARG A 77 8.62 19.85 -22.81
N PHE A 78 9.29 20.93 -23.23
CA PHE A 78 10.70 20.90 -23.61
C PHE A 78 11.57 20.30 -22.50
N PHE A 79 11.47 20.80 -21.27
CA PHE A 79 12.26 20.28 -20.15
C PHE A 79 11.93 18.81 -19.83
N LEU A 80 10.64 18.46 -19.80
CA LEU A 80 10.21 17.06 -19.60
C LEU A 80 10.75 16.11 -20.68
N ILE A 81 10.74 16.52 -21.96
CA ILE A 81 11.26 15.71 -23.07
C ILE A 81 12.77 15.47 -22.91
N GLN A 82 13.53 16.47 -22.46
CA GLN A 82 14.96 16.28 -22.20
C GLN A 82 15.17 15.21 -21.11
N ASP A 83 14.53 15.36 -19.95
CA ASP A 83 14.63 14.40 -18.84
C ASP A 83 14.20 12.98 -19.28
N PHE A 84 13.07 12.86 -19.97
CA PHE A 84 12.59 11.57 -20.47
C PHE A 84 13.49 10.95 -21.57
N ARG A 85 14.24 11.74 -22.35
CA ARG A 85 15.24 11.19 -23.28
C ARG A 85 16.43 10.59 -22.56
N TRP A 86 16.89 11.20 -21.47
CA TRP A 86 17.93 10.59 -20.63
C TRP A 86 17.44 9.27 -20.01
N GLU A 87 16.21 9.26 -19.48
CA GLU A 87 15.61 8.04 -18.91
C GLU A 87 15.40 6.94 -19.96
N PHE A 88 14.86 7.27 -21.14
CA PHE A 88 14.69 6.33 -22.25
C PHE A 88 16.04 5.74 -22.72
N SER A 89 17.09 6.55 -22.79
CA SER A 89 18.44 6.09 -23.14
C SER A 89 19.08 5.17 -22.10
N MET A 90 18.60 5.16 -20.85
CA MET A 90 19.02 4.17 -19.84
C MET A 90 18.28 2.83 -19.98
N ILE A 91 17.08 2.85 -20.57
CA ILE A 91 16.28 1.65 -20.85
C ILE A 91 16.71 1.00 -22.16
N ASP A 92 16.99 1.81 -23.20
CA ASP A 92 17.57 1.34 -24.47
C ASP A 92 19.08 1.07 -24.36
N VAL A 93 19.42 -0.01 -23.67
CA VAL A 93 20.79 -0.53 -23.48
C VAL A 93 21.49 -0.81 -24.83
N ASN A 94 20.74 -0.96 -25.93
CA ASN A 94 21.30 -1.27 -27.25
C ASN A 94 21.47 -0.04 -28.15
N HIS A 95 21.03 1.15 -27.71
CA HIS A 95 21.04 2.41 -28.48
C HIS A 95 20.42 2.27 -29.88
N LYS A 96 19.26 1.58 -29.96
CA LYS A 96 18.46 1.40 -31.18
C LYS A 96 17.34 2.44 -31.36
N ASP A 97 17.28 3.44 -30.48
CA ASP A 97 16.19 4.43 -30.33
C ASP A 97 14.80 3.77 -30.16
N THR A 98 14.80 2.52 -29.68
CA THR A 98 13.61 1.67 -29.56
C THR A 98 13.72 0.72 -28.37
N ILE A 99 12.63 0.59 -27.61
CA ILE A 99 12.50 -0.33 -26.46
C ILE A 99 11.35 -1.31 -26.68
N SER A 100 11.26 -2.38 -25.90
CA SER A 100 10.11 -3.29 -26.01
C SER A 100 8.80 -2.62 -25.57
N GLN A 101 7.66 -3.18 -26.01
CA GLN A 101 6.34 -2.65 -25.65
C GLN A 101 6.10 -2.69 -24.12
N ASP A 102 6.65 -3.68 -23.41
CA ASP A 102 6.51 -3.79 -21.95
C ASP A 102 7.43 -2.81 -21.20
N GLU A 103 8.65 -2.57 -21.69
CA GLU A 103 9.53 -1.51 -21.18
C GLU A 103 8.91 -0.13 -21.40
N ALA A 104 8.36 0.15 -22.58
CA ALA A 104 7.65 1.40 -22.86
C ALA A 104 6.41 1.57 -21.96
N ARG A 105 5.65 0.50 -21.74
CA ARG A 105 4.52 0.51 -20.80
C ARG A 105 4.98 0.83 -19.38
N TRP A 106 6.03 0.16 -18.90
CA TRP A 106 6.60 0.39 -17.59
C TRP A 106 7.12 1.83 -17.43
N PHE A 107 7.77 2.37 -18.47
CA PHE A 107 8.28 3.73 -18.48
C PHE A 107 7.17 4.77 -18.36
N VAL A 108 6.15 4.70 -19.24
CA VAL A 108 4.98 5.59 -19.17
C VAL A 108 4.24 5.45 -17.83
N GLN A 109 4.08 4.21 -17.34
CA GLN A 109 3.45 3.96 -16.03
C GLN A 109 4.26 4.55 -14.87
N THR A 110 5.59 4.56 -14.96
CA THR A 110 6.47 5.16 -13.94
C THR A 110 6.36 6.68 -13.96
N VAL A 111 6.42 7.30 -15.14
CA VAL A 111 6.32 8.75 -15.33
C VAL A 111 4.95 9.31 -14.92
N HIS A 112 3.85 8.65 -15.30
CA HIS A 112 2.49 9.08 -14.91
C HIS A 112 2.13 8.68 -13.47
N GLY A 113 2.78 7.64 -12.94
CA GLY A 113 2.54 7.10 -11.60
C GLY A 113 1.06 6.76 -11.38
N ARG A 114 0.46 7.35 -10.34
CA ARG A 114 -0.97 7.18 -10.01
C ARG A 114 -1.94 7.74 -11.07
N HIS A 115 -1.45 8.49 -12.04
CA HIS A 115 -2.23 9.07 -13.13
C HIS A 115 -2.13 8.26 -14.43
N PHE A 116 -1.46 7.10 -14.41
CA PHE A 116 -1.36 6.21 -15.57
C PHE A 116 -2.75 5.66 -15.96
N SER A 117 -3.24 6.08 -17.14
CA SER A 117 -4.46 5.53 -17.73
C SER A 117 -4.14 4.25 -18.51
N ARG A 118 -4.57 3.11 -17.98
CA ARG A 118 -4.46 1.82 -18.66
C ARG A 118 -5.25 1.80 -19.97
N LYS A 119 -6.41 2.45 -20.02
CA LYS A 119 -7.26 2.57 -21.22
C LYS A 119 -6.52 3.31 -22.34
N ARG A 120 -5.93 4.48 -22.05
CA ARG A 120 -5.15 5.26 -23.04
C ARG A 120 -3.93 4.48 -23.54
N TRP A 121 -3.25 3.71 -22.68
CA TRP A 121 -2.16 2.83 -23.11
C TRP A 121 -2.65 1.71 -24.06
N GLU A 122 -3.76 1.05 -23.74
CA GLU A 122 -4.36 0.01 -24.59
C GLU A 122 -4.96 0.57 -25.89
N GLU A 123 -5.41 1.83 -25.92
CA GLU A 123 -5.78 2.57 -27.13
C GLU A 123 -4.57 2.88 -28.00
N PHE A 124 -3.48 3.39 -27.41
CA PHE A 124 -2.21 3.62 -28.11
C PHE A 124 -1.70 2.33 -28.76
N VAL A 125 -1.55 1.24 -28.01
CA VAL A 125 -1.09 -0.06 -28.54
C VAL A 125 -1.96 -0.55 -29.70
N ARG A 126 -3.28 -0.36 -29.63
CA ARG A 126 -4.22 -0.70 -30.74
C ARG A 126 -4.12 0.23 -31.94
N SER A 127 -3.70 1.48 -31.75
CA SER A 127 -3.52 2.45 -32.84
C SER A 127 -2.21 2.29 -33.62
N ARG A 128 -1.24 1.53 -33.09
CA ARG A 128 0.05 1.29 -33.76
C ARG A 128 -0.12 0.43 -35.02
N PRO A 129 0.57 0.74 -36.14
CA PRO A 129 0.46 -0.03 -37.38
C PRO A 129 0.86 -1.51 -37.26
N ILE A 130 1.76 -1.84 -36.32
CA ILE A 130 2.26 -3.20 -36.09
C ILE A 130 2.19 -3.48 -34.58
N PRO A 131 1.17 -4.21 -34.09
CA PRO A 131 1.09 -4.62 -32.69
C PRO A 131 2.31 -5.48 -32.29
N GLY A 132 2.89 -5.22 -31.13
CA GLY A 132 4.04 -5.97 -30.61
C GLY A 132 5.42 -5.62 -31.19
N SER A 133 5.52 -4.65 -32.11
CA SER A 133 6.83 -4.11 -32.52
C SER A 133 7.49 -3.29 -31.40
N PRO A 134 8.83 -3.13 -31.39
CA PRO A 134 9.50 -2.17 -30.50
C PRO A 134 8.92 -0.76 -30.65
N VAL A 135 8.93 0.01 -29.56
CA VAL A 135 8.38 1.36 -29.46
C VAL A 135 9.52 2.37 -29.50
N ALA A 136 9.47 3.32 -30.43
CA ALA A 136 10.42 4.43 -30.51
C ALA A 136 10.05 5.57 -29.56
N PHE A 137 11.03 6.36 -29.09
CA PHE A 137 10.75 7.50 -28.20
C PHE A 137 9.74 8.49 -28.81
N ALA A 138 9.86 8.77 -30.12
CA ALA A 138 8.97 9.65 -30.85
C ALA A 138 7.50 9.19 -30.91
N GLU A 139 7.22 7.89 -30.68
CA GLU A 139 5.84 7.39 -30.60
C GLU A 139 5.19 7.70 -29.24
N ILE A 140 5.98 7.87 -28.18
CA ILE A 140 5.49 8.01 -26.80
C ILE A 140 5.78 9.37 -26.15
N GLU A 141 6.65 10.21 -26.73
CA GLU A 141 7.05 11.51 -26.16
C GLU A 141 5.84 12.40 -25.80
N VAL A 142 4.82 12.43 -26.66
CA VAL A 142 3.56 13.16 -26.44
C VAL A 142 2.80 12.58 -25.25
N MET A 143 2.70 11.26 -25.18
CA MET A 143 2.01 10.59 -24.08
C MET A 143 2.70 10.84 -22.74
N LEU A 144 4.03 10.77 -22.69
CA LEU A 144 4.82 11.06 -21.49
C LEU A 144 4.55 12.48 -20.96
N CYS A 145 4.43 13.46 -21.87
CA CYS A 145 4.16 14.86 -21.52
C CYS A 145 2.68 15.16 -21.17
N ASN A 146 1.75 14.37 -21.71
CA ASN A 146 0.31 14.47 -21.47
C ASN A 146 -0.12 13.75 -20.18
N ILE A 147 0.41 14.18 -19.04
CA ILE A 147 0.06 13.65 -17.70
C ILE A 147 -1.44 13.91 -17.43
N PRO A 148 -2.29 12.88 -17.27
CA PRO A 148 -3.73 13.08 -17.07
C PRO A 148 -4.03 13.81 -15.75
N ASN A 149 -4.99 14.73 -15.79
CA ASN A 149 -5.39 15.45 -14.58
C ASN A 149 -6.34 14.59 -13.70
N ARG A 150 -6.59 15.01 -12.44
CA ARG A 150 -7.45 14.26 -11.49
C ARG A 150 -8.91 14.11 -11.99
N LEU A 151 -9.41 15.06 -12.77
CA LEU A 151 -10.77 15.06 -13.30
C LEU A 151 -10.90 14.09 -14.49
N ASP A 152 -9.90 14.02 -15.37
CA ASP A 152 -9.84 13.03 -16.46
C ASP A 152 -9.96 11.60 -15.91
N LEU A 153 -9.19 11.30 -14.87
CA LEU A 153 -9.18 9.98 -14.22
C LEU A 153 -10.47 9.67 -13.47
N MET A 154 -11.10 10.68 -12.84
CA MET A 154 -12.43 10.52 -12.26
C MET A 154 -13.47 10.23 -13.34
N THR A 155 -13.36 10.87 -14.50
CA THR A 155 -14.26 10.67 -15.65
C THR A 155 -14.08 9.27 -16.22
N GLU A 156 -12.84 8.84 -16.50
CA GLU A 156 -12.52 7.48 -16.94
C GLU A 156 -13.00 6.42 -15.94
N LYS A 157 -12.88 6.69 -14.63
CA LYS A 157 -13.38 5.78 -13.58
C LYS A 157 -14.91 5.68 -13.59
N MET A 158 -15.63 6.80 -13.72
CA MET A 158 -17.09 6.81 -13.81
C MET A 158 -17.59 6.10 -15.09
N GLU A 159 -16.92 6.30 -16.22
CA GLU A 159 -17.20 5.54 -17.45
C GLU A 159 -17.05 4.03 -17.25
N LEU A 160 -15.96 3.61 -16.58
CA LEU A 160 -15.65 2.20 -16.36
C LEU A 160 -16.56 1.55 -15.31
N GLU A 161 -17.03 2.30 -14.31
CA GLU A 161 -18.07 1.86 -13.37
C GLU A 161 -19.43 1.71 -14.09
N LYS A 162 -19.80 2.68 -14.94
CA LYS A 162 -20.99 2.59 -15.79
C LYS A 162 -20.96 1.43 -16.77
N GLU A 163 -19.81 1.16 -17.41
CA GLU A 163 -19.67 0.02 -18.33
C GLU A 163 -19.80 -1.32 -17.59
N LYS A 164 -19.29 -1.42 -16.35
CA LYS A 164 -19.50 -2.59 -15.48
C LYS A 164 -20.98 -2.75 -15.08
N GLU A 165 -21.67 -1.66 -14.75
CA GLU A 165 -23.10 -1.69 -14.44
C GLU A 165 -23.92 -2.13 -15.65
N ASP A 166 -23.67 -1.56 -16.83
CA ASP A 166 -24.33 -1.97 -18.09
C ASP A 166 -24.02 -3.44 -18.43
N ARG A 167 -22.82 -3.94 -18.15
CA ARG A 167 -22.45 -5.34 -18.33
C ARG A 167 -23.21 -6.26 -17.38
N LEU A 168 -23.25 -5.93 -16.09
CA LEU A 168 -24.01 -6.66 -15.07
C LEU A 168 -25.52 -6.65 -15.37
N ARG A 169 -26.03 -5.53 -15.92
CA ARG A 169 -27.42 -5.41 -16.38
C ARG A 169 -27.72 -6.32 -17.56
N ARG A 170 -26.80 -6.44 -18.53
CA ARG A 170 -26.94 -7.39 -19.66
C ARG A 170 -26.90 -8.84 -19.17
N GLU A 171 -26.03 -9.15 -18.22
CA GLU A 171 -25.92 -10.49 -17.60
C GLU A 171 -27.21 -10.88 -16.87
N ARG A 172 -27.77 -10.00 -16.03
CA ARG A 172 -29.07 -10.22 -15.37
C ARG A 172 -30.21 -10.45 -16.38
N LEU A 173 -30.25 -9.69 -17.48
CA LEU A 173 -31.25 -9.86 -18.53
C LEU A 173 -31.11 -11.23 -19.23
N ALA A 174 -29.88 -11.68 -19.47
CA ALA A 174 -29.62 -13.02 -20.02
C ALA A 174 -30.03 -14.13 -19.04
N ASP A 175 -29.73 -14.00 -17.74
CA ASP A 175 -30.15 -14.95 -16.71
C ASP A 175 -31.69 -15.00 -16.56
N GLU A 176 -32.37 -13.86 -16.60
CA GLU A 176 -33.83 -13.80 -16.62
C GLU A 176 -34.42 -14.49 -17.86
N GLU A 177 -33.81 -14.32 -19.03
CA GLU A 177 -34.24 -14.96 -20.27
C GLU A 177 -34.02 -16.49 -20.21
N VAL A 178 -32.87 -16.95 -19.71
CA VAL A 178 -32.58 -18.37 -19.46
C VAL A 178 -33.56 -18.96 -18.44
N ALA A 179 -33.89 -18.23 -17.37
CA ALA A 179 -34.87 -18.66 -16.38
C ALA A 179 -36.29 -18.76 -16.96
N ARG A 180 -36.71 -17.82 -17.81
CA ARG A 180 -37.99 -17.88 -18.54
C ARG A 180 -38.03 -19.07 -19.50
N LEU A 181 -36.97 -19.31 -20.26
CA LEU A 181 -36.86 -20.46 -21.16
C LEU A 181 -36.89 -21.79 -20.39
N LYS A 182 -36.22 -21.88 -19.23
CA LYS A 182 -36.26 -23.04 -18.35
C LYS A 182 -37.66 -23.29 -17.80
N LYS A 183 -38.32 -22.24 -17.27
CA LYS A 183 -39.71 -22.33 -16.78
C LYS A 183 -40.66 -22.80 -17.87
N LYS A 184 -40.53 -22.27 -19.09
CA LYS A 184 -41.32 -22.71 -20.25
C LYS A 184 -41.08 -24.19 -20.57
N ARG A 185 -39.82 -24.65 -20.60
CA ARG A 185 -39.49 -26.09 -20.79
C ARG A 185 -40.01 -26.99 -19.67
N ASP A 186 -40.05 -26.51 -18.42
CA ASP A 186 -40.62 -27.24 -17.29
C ASP A 186 -42.16 -27.28 -17.34
N GLU A 187 -42.81 -26.20 -17.80
CA GLU A 187 -44.26 -26.14 -18.06
C GLU A 187 -44.66 -27.03 -19.24
N ASP A 188 -43.91 -26.98 -20.35
CA ASP A 188 -44.15 -27.84 -21.52
C ASP A 188 -43.91 -29.33 -21.18
N ARG A 189 -42.90 -29.66 -20.35
CA ARG A 189 -42.71 -31.02 -19.84
C ARG A 189 -43.89 -31.46 -18.96
N LYS A 190 -44.35 -30.61 -18.03
CA LYS A 190 -45.52 -30.92 -17.18
C LYS A 190 -46.78 -31.12 -18.01
N ARG A 191 -47.01 -30.30 -19.05
CA ARG A 191 -48.13 -30.47 -19.98
C ARG A 191 -48.05 -31.81 -20.69
N LEU A 192 -46.86 -32.21 -21.18
CA LEU A 192 -46.65 -33.51 -21.82
C LEU A 192 -46.82 -34.70 -20.85
N GLU A 193 -46.38 -34.55 -19.59
CA GLU A 193 -46.59 -35.55 -18.53
C GLU A 193 -48.07 -35.65 -18.14
N GLU A 194 -48.79 -34.53 -18.06
CA GLU A 194 -50.22 -34.49 -17.76
C GLU A 194 -51.06 -35.00 -18.94
N GLU A 195 -50.70 -34.68 -20.18
CA GLU A 195 -51.31 -35.23 -21.39
C GLU A 195 -51.12 -36.75 -21.46
N LYS A 196 -49.92 -37.27 -21.18
CA LYS A 196 -49.68 -38.71 -21.05
C LYS A 196 -50.48 -39.35 -19.92
N ARG A 197 -50.57 -38.71 -18.74
CA ARG A 197 -51.43 -39.21 -17.65
C ARG A 197 -52.90 -39.21 -18.06
N ARG A 198 -53.36 -38.18 -18.76
CA ARG A 198 -54.73 -38.10 -19.30
C ARG A 198 -54.97 -39.15 -20.38
N GLU A 199 -54.02 -39.45 -21.26
CA GLU A 199 -54.12 -40.55 -22.22
C GLU A 199 -54.14 -41.92 -21.54
N GLU A 200 -53.28 -42.15 -20.54
CA GLU A 200 -53.25 -43.39 -19.77
C GLU A 200 -54.52 -43.55 -18.92
N GLU A 201 -55.02 -42.46 -18.32
CA GLU A 201 -56.28 -42.40 -17.58
C GLU A 201 -57.48 -42.53 -18.52
N LEU A 202 -57.46 -41.99 -19.74
CA LEU A 202 -58.45 -42.24 -20.79
C LEU A 202 -58.37 -43.68 -21.31
N ARG A 203 -57.20 -44.33 -21.26
CA ARG A 203 -57.10 -45.76 -21.57
C ARG A 203 -57.74 -46.60 -20.47
N ARG A 204 -57.40 -46.33 -19.21
CA ARG A 204 -58.04 -46.94 -18.03
C ARG A 204 -59.53 -46.60 -17.94
N LYS A 205 -59.95 -45.42 -18.39
CA LYS A 205 -61.36 -45.04 -18.48
C LYS A 205 -62.04 -45.68 -19.68
N ARG A 206 -61.40 -45.93 -20.81
CA ARG A 206 -62.00 -46.83 -21.81
C ARG A 206 -62.10 -48.28 -21.28
N GLU A 207 -61.18 -48.69 -20.40
CA GLU A 207 -61.25 -49.96 -19.66
C GLU A 207 -62.30 -49.95 -18.51
N LEU A 208 -62.84 -48.80 -18.08
CA LEU A 208 -63.78 -48.65 -16.92
C LEU A 208 -65.13 -47.97 -17.26
N ASP A 209 -65.23 -47.23 -18.37
CA ASP A 209 -66.45 -46.67 -18.94
C ASP A 209 -67.13 -47.73 -19.83
N ASP A 210 -66.45 -48.85 -20.11
CA ASP A 210 -67.09 -50.16 -20.39
C ASP A 210 -67.84 -50.70 -19.14
N GLU A 211 -67.63 -50.14 -17.93
CA GLU A 211 -68.25 -50.55 -16.66
C GLU A 211 -69.08 -49.47 -15.92
N GLY A 212 -69.08 -48.17 -16.30
CA GLY A 212 -69.86 -47.18 -15.53
C GLY A 212 -69.99 -45.74 -16.05
N GLU A 213 -71.14 -45.44 -16.67
CA GLU A 213 -71.66 -44.06 -16.82
C GLU A 213 -72.12 -43.47 -15.47
N LEU A 214 -71.80 -42.19 -15.16
CA LEU A 214 -72.73 -41.09 -14.81
C LEU A 214 -72.01 -39.83 -14.24
N PHE A 215 -72.30 -38.64 -14.81
CA PHE A 215 -72.54 -37.30 -14.19
C PHE A 215 -71.64 -36.72 -13.04
N CYS A 216 -71.39 -35.40 -12.88
CA CYS A 216 -71.48 -34.20 -13.74
C CYS A 216 -70.86 -32.91 -13.06
N ASN A 217 -70.32 -31.98 -13.88
CA ASN A 217 -70.40 -30.49 -13.83
C ASN A 217 -69.77 -29.52 -12.75
N THR A 218 -69.24 -28.39 -13.30
CA THR A 218 -69.12 -26.97 -12.79
C THR A 218 -68.18 -26.65 -11.61
N ASP A 219 -67.06 -25.90 -11.67
CA ASP A 219 -66.55 -24.69 -12.42
C ASP A 219 -67.06 -23.30 -11.86
N PRO A 220 -66.42 -22.11 -12.12
CA PRO A 220 -65.40 -21.49 -11.25
C PRO A 220 -65.51 -19.94 -11.03
N SER A 221 -64.57 -19.28 -10.31
CA SER A 221 -64.13 -17.84 -10.44
C SER A 221 -63.07 -17.47 -9.36
N LEU A 222 -61.98 -16.69 -9.56
CA LEU A 222 -61.78 -15.30 -10.04
C LEU A 222 -62.29 -14.24 -9.00
N THR A 223 -61.65 -13.09 -8.67
CA THR A 223 -60.64 -12.24 -9.37
C THR A 223 -60.07 -11.07 -8.49
N ASN A 224 -59.05 -10.36 -9.01
CA ASN A 224 -58.83 -8.87 -8.97
C ASN A 224 -58.24 -8.14 -7.72
N LEU A 225 -57.23 -7.23 -7.82
CA LEU A 225 -57.07 -5.87 -8.46
C LEU A 225 -57.63 -4.71 -7.57
N THR A 226 -57.02 -3.53 -7.32
CA THR A 226 -55.66 -2.96 -7.57
C THR A 226 -55.50 -1.51 -7.01
N ILE A 227 -54.24 -1.04 -6.80
CA ILE A 227 -53.74 0.37 -6.94
C ILE A 227 -54.25 1.44 -5.92
N ILE A 228 -53.38 2.40 -5.51
CA ILE A 228 -53.59 3.88 -5.61
C ILE A 228 -52.44 4.73 -4.97
N LYS A 229 -51.86 5.65 -5.79
CA LYS A 229 -51.18 6.96 -5.56
C LYS A 229 -50.01 7.07 -4.54
N GLN A 230 -48.89 7.79 -4.76
CA GLN A 230 -48.48 8.95 -5.60
C GLN A 230 -48.73 10.35 -5.00
N TYR A 231 -47.66 11.00 -4.50
CA TYR A 231 -47.36 12.45 -4.26
C TYR A 231 -45.97 12.47 -3.57
N CYS A 232 -45.06 13.46 -3.63
CA CYS A 232 -45.03 14.84 -4.13
C CYS A 232 -43.67 15.18 -4.77
N LEU A 233 -43.59 16.29 -5.51
CA LEU A 233 -42.37 16.87 -6.07
C LEU A 233 -42.52 18.40 -6.00
N TYR A 234 -41.73 19.12 -5.21
CA TYR A 234 -41.46 20.58 -5.32
C TYR A 234 -40.53 21.06 -4.18
N GLU A 235 -39.28 21.37 -4.50
CA GLU A 235 -38.42 22.41 -3.86
C GLU A 235 -36.97 22.30 -4.37
N TYR A 236 -36.60 23.00 -5.46
CA TYR A 236 -35.18 23.25 -5.78
C TYR A 236 -34.93 24.44 -6.75
N ILE A 237 -35.60 25.57 -6.53
CA ILE A 237 -35.31 26.83 -7.25
C ILE A 237 -35.23 27.99 -6.27
N MET A 238 -34.11 28.12 -5.54
CA MET A 238 -33.83 29.30 -4.70
C MET A 238 -32.33 29.56 -4.43
N ILE A 239 -31.42 29.29 -5.39
CA ILE A 239 -29.95 29.43 -5.20
C ILE A 239 -29.28 30.31 -6.29
N LEU A 240 -30.02 31.04 -7.13
CA LEU A 240 -29.47 31.75 -8.31
C LEU A 240 -29.72 33.27 -8.38
N SER A 241 -29.76 33.98 -7.24
CA SER A 241 -30.11 35.41 -7.22
C SER A 241 -29.33 36.29 -6.22
N PHE A 242 -28.03 35.99 -5.97
CA PHE A 242 -27.22 36.80 -5.02
C PHE A 242 -25.79 37.21 -5.45
N ASN A 243 -25.41 37.09 -6.73
CA ASN A 243 -24.05 37.44 -7.21
C ASN A 243 -24.07 38.45 -8.37
N SER A 244 -24.54 39.69 -8.14
CA SER A 244 -24.54 40.74 -9.17
C SER A 244 -24.23 42.17 -8.68
N TYR A 245 -23.66 42.34 -7.49
CA TYR A 245 -23.30 43.66 -6.94
C TYR A 245 -21.98 43.64 -6.17
N LEU A 246 -20.83 43.75 -6.87
CA LEU A 246 -19.55 44.31 -6.37
C LEU A 246 -18.41 44.16 -7.42
N LEU A 247 -18.31 45.06 -8.40
CA LEU A 247 -17.15 45.10 -9.32
C LEU A 247 -16.98 46.47 -10.03
N LYS A 248 -16.45 47.48 -9.32
CA LYS A 248 -15.93 48.74 -9.90
C LYS A 248 -14.62 49.18 -9.22
N SER A 249 -13.54 48.42 -9.45
CA SER A 249 -12.14 48.86 -9.28
C SER A 249 -11.19 47.80 -9.85
N THR A 250 -10.59 48.04 -11.01
CA THR A 250 -9.79 47.05 -11.74
C THR A 250 -8.50 46.64 -11.02
N ASN A 251 -7.90 47.54 -10.22
CA ASN A 251 -6.72 47.21 -9.42
C ASN A 251 -7.06 46.39 -8.16
N THR A 252 -8.17 46.71 -7.48
CA THR A 252 -8.60 45.92 -6.31
C THR A 252 -8.98 44.49 -6.72
N VAL A 253 -9.60 44.33 -7.91
CA VAL A 253 -9.96 43.02 -8.46
C VAL A 253 -8.74 42.13 -8.73
N ARG A 254 -7.63 42.68 -9.27
CA ARG A 254 -6.40 41.91 -9.49
C ARG A 254 -5.72 41.49 -8.18
N VAL A 255 -5.65 42.37 -7.18
CA VAL A 255 -5.12 42.02 -5.85
C VAL A 255 -6.00 40.96 -5.19
N ILE A 256 -7.33 41.08 -5.24
CA ILE A 256 -8.27 40.09 -4.72
C ILE A 256 -8.15 38.76 -5.48
N ALA A 257 -7.98 38.78 -6.81
CA ALA A 257 -7.80 37.55 -7.60
C ALA A 257 -6.50 36.83 -7.25
N HIS A 258 -5.38 37.56 -7.10
CA HIS A 258 -4.10 36.98 -6.68
C HIS A 258 -4.16 36.45 -5.25
N PHE A 259 -4.76 37.19 -4.30
CA PHE A 259 -4.99 36.69 -2.94
C PHE A 259 -5.89 35.45 -2.93
N LYS A 260 -6.96 35.41 -3.73
CA LYS A 260 -7.81 34.23 -3.88
C LYS A 260 -7.04 33.05 -4.49
N ALA A 261 -6.16 33.27 -5.47
CA ALA A 261 -5.34 32.21 -6.06
C ALA A 261 -4.33 31.63 -5.06
N VAL A 262 -3.60 32.49 -4.33
CA VAL A 262 -2.65 32.07 -3.28
C VAL A 262 -3.38 31.36 -2.13
N LEU A 263 -4.51 31.90 -1.68
CA LEU A 263 -5.33 31.28 -0.64
C LEU A 263 -5.91 29.93 -1.12
N TYR A 264 -6.33 29.83 -2.38
CA TYR A 264 -6.82 28.58 -2.97
C TYR A 264 -5.69 27.53 -3.07
N ILE A 265 -4.49 27.91 -3.51
CA ILE A 265 -3.32 27.01 -3.54
C ILE A 265 -2.96 26.56 -2.11
N PHE A 266 -2.97 27.45 -1.13
CA PHE A 266 -2.69 27.12 0.27
C PHE A 266 -3.75 26.18 0.84
N VAL A 267 -5.04 26.48 0.67
CA VAL A 267 -6.16 25.62 1.10
C VAL A 267 -6.12 24.27 0.37
N CYS A 268 -5.81 24.22 -0.92
CA CYS A 268 -5.67 22.97 -1.66
C CYS A 268 -4.45 22.15 -1.24
N THR A 269 -3.32 22.77 -0.87
CA THR A 269 -2.15 22.03 -0.37
C THR A 269 -2.37 21.51 1.05
N GLU A 270 -2.97 22.31 1.94
CA GLU A 270 -3.27 21.85 3.30
C GLU A 270 -4.40 20.80 3.33
N ARG A 271 -5.44 20.97 2.50
CA ARG A 271 -6.47 19.94 2.28
C ARG A 271 -5.88 18.65 1.69
N ARG A 272 -4.88 18.73 0.79
CA ARG A 272 -4.18 17.53 0.27
C ARG A 272 -3.42 16.82 1.40
N LYS A 273 -2.73 17.55 2.29
CA LYS A 273 -2.07 16.95 3.46
C LYS A 273 -3.09 16.29 4.39
N GLN A 274 -4.22 16.94 4.66
CA GLN A 274 -5.31 16.37 5.46
C GLN A 274 -5.93 15.13 4.81
N GLU A 275 -6.21 15.15 3.50
CA GLU A 275 -6.69 13.98 2.73
C GLU A 275 -5.67 12.82 2.77
N GLU A 276 -4.36 13.10 2.70
CA GLU A 276 -3.30 12.09 2.79
C GLU A 276 -3.09 11.56 4.22
N GLU A 277 -3.30 12.38 5.25
CA GLU A 277 -3.25 11.97 6.65
C GLU A 277 -4.49 11.15 7.06
N GLU A 278 -5.69 11.56 6.64
CA GLU A 278 -6.91 10.75 6.82
C GLU A 278 -6.79 9.39 6.12
N ARG A 279 -6.28 9.37 4.88
CA ARG A 279 -6.10 8.10 4.16
C ARG A 279 -5.13 7.18 4.91
N ARG A 280 -4.01 7.71 5.41
CA ARG A 280 -3.09 6.97 6.28
C ARG A 280 -3.76 6.46 7.55
N LYS A 281 -4.56 7.27 8.24
CA LYS A 281 -5.29 6.83 9.46
C LYS A 281 -6.23 5.66 9.15
N ARG A 282 -6.91 5.67 7.99
CA ARG A 282 -7.75 4.55 7.53
C ARG A 282 -6.92 3.32 7.14
N GLU A 283 -5.80 3.49 6.44
CA GLU A 283 -4.86 2.41 6.10
C GLU A 283 -4.28 1.75 7.38
N GLU A 284 -3.91 2.56 8.38
CA GLU A 284 -3.43 2.13 9.70
C GLU A 284 -4.54 1.44 10.53
N GLU A 285 -5.78 1.92 10.45
CA GLU A 285 -6.95 1.32 11.13
C GLU A 285 -7.36 -0.02 10.49
N GLU A 286 -7.40 -0.11 9.16
CA GLU A 286 -7.62 -1.37 8.44
C GLU A 286 -6.52 -2.40 8.73
N GLU A 287 -5.25 -1.99 8.79
CA GLU A 287 -4.16 -2.90 9.16
C GLU A 287 -4.30 -3.37 10.62
N LEU A 288 -4.67 -2.48 11.54
CA LEU A 288 -4.91 -2.82 12.94
C LEU A 288 -6.10 -3.78 13.11
N GLU A 289 -7.17 -3.62 12.32
CA GLU A 289 -8.31 -4.54 12.33
C GLU A 289 -7.93 -5.92 11.79
N ARG A 290 -7.19 -5.98 10.68
CA ARG A 290 -6.64 -7.24 10.14
C ARG A 290 -5.72 -7.94 11.16
N LEU A 291 -4.89 -7.20 11.88
CA LEU A 291 -4.04 -7.74 12.95
C LEU A 291 -4.87 -8.30 14.12
N LYS A 292 -5.95 -7.63 14.54
CA LYS A 292 -6.88 -8.15 15.56
C LYS A 292 -7.59 -9.43 15.09
N GLU A 293 -8.00 -9.49 13.82
CA GLU A 293 -8.62 -10.68 13.24
C GLU A 293 -7.63 -11.86 13.18
N LEU A 294 -6.38 -11.60 12.80
CA LEU A 294 -5.29 -12.58 12.82
C LEU A 294 -4.96 -13.04 14.25
N GLU A 295 -4.91 -12.15 15.23
CA GLU A 295 -4.69 -12.52 16.64
C GLU A 295 -5.85 -13.36 17.19
N LYS A 296 -7.11 -13.05 16.83
CA LYS A 296 -8.26 -13.87 17.18
C LYS A 296 -8.15 -15.28 16.56
N LYS A 297 -7.81 -15.37 15.28
CA LYS A 297 -7.56 -16.66 14.59
C LYS A 297 -6.39 -17.42 15.22
N GLN A 298 -5.32 -16.73 15.63
CA GLN A 298 -4.19 -17.33 16.35
C GLN A 298 -4.64 -17.94 17.68
N ARG A 299 -5.47 -17.23 18.47
CA ARG A 299 -6.01 -17.75 19.74
C ARG A 299 -6.93 -18.96 19.53
N GLU A 300 -7.83 -18.90 18.56
CA GLU A 300 -8.73 -20.02 18.22
C GLU A 300 -7.96 -21.24 17.71
N GLU A 301 -6.93 -21.04 16.87
CA GLU A 301 -6.05 -22.12 16.41
C GLU A 301 -5.18 -22.67 17.54
N GLU A 302 -4.63 -21.83 18.41
CA GLU A 302 -3.85 -22.27 19.58
C GLU A 302 -4.71 -23.07 20.57
N GLU A 303 -5.97 -22.69 20.80
CA GLU A 303 -6.89 -23.44 21.65
C GLU A 303 -7.27 -24.79 21.02
N ARG A 304 -7.58 -24.82 19.71
CA ARG A 304 -7.83 -26.08 18.99
C ARG A 304 -6.62 -27.00 19.04
N ARG A 305 -5.42 -26.46 18.79
CA ARG A 305 -4.16 -27.20 18.87
C ARG A 305 -3.87 -27.71 20.27
N LYS A 306 -4.12 -26.93 21.34
CA LYS A 306 -3.97 -27.42 22.71
C LYS A 306 -4.87 -28.63 23.00
N LYS A 307 -6.11 -28.63 22.49
CA LYS A 307 -7.03 -29.78 22.63
C LYS A 307 -6.53 -31.01 21.85
N GLU A 308 -6.13 -30.83 20.58
CA GLU A 308 -5.52 -31.89 19.75
C GLU A 308 -4.22 -32.44 20.38
N GLU A 309 -3.37 -31.57 20.92
CA GLU A 309 -2.10 -31.90 21.58
C GLU A 309 -2.32 -32.54 22.97
N GLU A 310 -3.43 -32.25 23.66
CA GLU A 310 -3.79 -32.93 24.92
C GLU A 310 -4.42 -34.31 24.69
N GLU A 311 -5.18 -34.49 23.62
CA GLU A 311 -5.79 -35.79 23.27
C GLU A 311 -4.76 -36.78 22.71
N LEU A 312 -3.93 -36.37 21.75
CA LEU A 312 -3.00 -37.26 21.05
C LEU A 312 -1.80 -37.71 21.92
N TYR A 313 -1.43 -36.94 22.96
CA TYR A 313 -0.17 -37.13 23.69
C TYR A 313 -0.31 -37.60 25.15
N LYS A 314 -1.49 -38.03 25.60
CA LYS A 314 -1.68 -38.65 26.93
C LYS A 314 -0.82 -39.90 27.13
N ASP A 315 -0.61 -40.69 26.08
CA ASP A 315 0.17 -41.94 26.14
C ASP A 315 1.58 -41.85 25.51
N VAL A 316 1.89 -40.81 24.73
CA VAL A 316 3.15 -40.76 23.93
C VAL A 316 4.41 -40.78 24.79
N GLU A 317 4.43 -40.09 25.93
CA GLU A 317 5.59 -40.08 26.82
C GLU A 317 5.80 -41.42 27.54
N LYS A 318 4.71 -42.16 27.79
CA LYS A 318 4.75 -43.51 28.35
C LYS A 318 5.27 -44.51 27.31
N LEU A 319 4.75 -44.43 26.08
CA LEU A 319 5.20 -45.24 24.95
C LEU A 319 6.68 -45.00 24.58
N ALA A 320 7.19 -43.77 24.73
CA ALA A 320 8.61 -43.46 24.55
C ALA A 320 9.49 -44.18 25.58
N LYS A 321 9.10 -44.17 26.86
CA LYS A 321 9.81 -44.88 27.95
C LYS A 321 9.74 -46.40 27.76
N ASP A 322 8.57 -46.93 27.39
CA ASP A 322 8.38 -48.36 27.10
C ASP A 322 9.24 -48.83 25.90
N ALA A 323 9.41 -47.98 24.88
CA ALA A 323 10.28 -48.27 23.73
C ALA A 323 11.77 -48.23 24.08
N GLU A 324 12.20 -47.27 24.90
CA GLU A 324 13.57 -47.21 25.41
C GLU A 324 13.93 -48.43 26.28
N GLU A 325 13.02 -48.86 27.16
CA GLU A 325 13.24 -50.06 27.99
C GLU A 325 13.32 -51.33 27.14
N LYS A 326 12.53 -51.43 26.06
CA LYS A 326 12.60 -52.53 25.09
C LYS A 326 13.89 -52.52 24.29
N GLU A 327 14.32 -51.38 23.75
CA GLU A 327 15.61 -51.26 23.04
C GLU A 327 16.75 -51.77 23.95
N LYS A 328 16.75 -51.37 25.22
CA LYS A 328 17.75 -51.79 26.21
C LYS A 328 17.73 -53.30 26.45
N LYS A 329 16.55 -53.89 26.67
CA LYS A 329 16.38 -55.35 26.88
C LYS A 329 16.88 -56.15 25.67
N THR A 330 16.45 -55.80 24.45
CA THR A 330 16.87 -56.47 23.21
C THR A 330 18.37 -56.36 22.96
N LYS A 331 18.98 -55.22 23.32
CA LYS A 331 20.44 -55.02 23.24
C LYS A 331 21.19 -55.92 24.23
N GLU A 332 20.73 -56.00 25.48
CA GLU A 332 21.33 -56.88 26.50
C GLU A 332 21.20 -58.38 26.12
N GLU A 333 20.10 -58.80 25.50
CA GLU A 333 19.93 -60.17 24.99
C GLU A 333 20.88 -60.48 23.82
N LEU A 334 21.03 -59.55 22.87
CA LEU A 334 21.96 -59.68 21.75
C LEU A 334 23.41 -59.86 22.25
N ASP A 335 23.83 -59.10 23.27
CA ASP A 335 25.17 -59.19 23.84
C ASP A 335 25.37 -60.48 24.68
N LYS A 336 24.34 -60.95 25.39
CA LYS A 336 24.34 -62.28 26.04
C LYS A 336 24.51 -63.42 25.02
N LEU A 337 23.90 -63.33 23.84
CA LEU A 337 23.98 -64.34 22.79
C LEU A 337 25.30 -64.34 22.01
N LYS A 338 25.98 -63.19 21.89
CA LYS A 338 27.38 -63.13 21.42
C LYS A 338 28.30 -63.96 22.32
N ASN A 339 28.16 -63.79 23.64
CA ASN A 339 29.04 -64.44 24.63
C ASN A 339 28.76 -65.94 24.81
N LYS A 340 27.55 -66.42 24.48
CA LYS A 340 27.15 -67.84 24.62
C LYS A 340 27.28 -68.68 23.33
N GLY A 341 27.78 -68.11 22.23
CA GLY A 341 27.96 -68.86 20.98
C GLY A 341 26.66 -69.26 20.28
N GLY A 342 25.61 -68.44 20.38
CA GLY A 342 24.30 -68.73 19.78
C GLY A 342 24.31 -68.84 18.24
N SER A 343 23.27 -69.45 17.69
CA SER A 343 23.10 -69.65 16.23
C SER A 343 23.10 -68.32 15.47
N GLU A 344 23.70 -68.28 14.28
CA GLU A 344 23.83 -67.02 13.52
C GLU A 344 22.48 -66.50 13.02
N ASP A 345 21.50 -67.37 12.77
CA ASP A 345 20.12 -66.98 12.48
C ASP A 345 19.44 -66.28 13.66
N GLU A 346 19.76 -66.69 14.90
CA GLU A 346 19.23 -66.09 16.11
C GLU A 346 19.82 -64.69 16.34
N LYS A 347 21.14 -64.53 16.12
CA LYS A 347 21.79 -63.22 16.11
C LYS A 347 21.22 -62.31 15.02
N LYS A 348 20.90 -62.85 13.83
CA LYS A 348 20.29 -62.11 12.72
C LYS A 348 18.88 -61.61 13.06
N ARG A 349 18.07 -62.43 13.74
CA ARG A 349 16.73 -62.04 14.23
C ARG A 349 16.80 -60.91 15.25
N LEU A 350 17.66 -61.02 16.27
CA LEU A 350 17.83 -59.98 17.29
C LEU A 350 18.42 -58.68 16.75
N ARG A 351 19.34 -58.74 15.77
CA ARG A 351 19.81 -57.52 15.07
C ARG A 351 18.66 -56.79 14.38
N LYS A 352 17.74 -57.52 13.73
CA LYS A 352 16.56 -56.93 13.10
C LYS A 352 15.61 -56.32 14.16
N GLN A 353 15.28 -57.06 15.22
CA GLN A 353 14.42 -56.56 16.31
C GLN A 353 15.00 -55.30 16.99
N LEU A 354 16.32 -55.26 17.21
CA LEU A 354 16.99 -54.07 17.76
C LEU A 354 16.92 -52.88 16.80
N GLN A 355 16.99 -53.11 15.49
CA GLN A 355 16.81 -52.06 14.49
C GLN A 355 15.35 -51.57 14.44
N ASP A 356 14.38 -52.48 14.47
CA ASP A 356 12.95 -52.14 14.47
C ASP A 356 12.57 -51.33 15.75
N GLU A 357 13.05 -51.71 16.94
CA GLU A 357 12.82 -50.94 18.18
C GLU A 357 13.56 -49.59 18.19
N LYS A 358 14.75 -49.49 17.56
CA LYS A 358 15.42 -48.19 17.35
C LYS A 358 14.61 -47.25 16.45
N HIS A 359 14.10 -47.76 15.33
CA HIS A 359 13.24 -46.99 14.43
C HIS A 359 11.97 -46.52 15.15
N ARG A 360 11.40 -47.38 16.01
CA ARG A 360 10.26 -47.04 16.87
C ARG A 360 10.60 -45.95 17.87
N LYS A 361 11.74 -46.04 18.56
CA LYS A 361 12.23 -45.01 19.50
C LYS A 361 12.45 -43.67 18.81
N LEU A 362 13.06 -43.65 17.62
CA LEU A 362 13.25 -42.42 16.83
C LEU A 362 11.92 -41.74 16.48
N ARG A 363 10.88 -42.50 16.09
CA ARG A 363 9.52 -41.96 15.88
C ARG A 363 8.94 -41.34 17.15
N TYR A 364 9.05 -42.01 18.31
CA TYR A 364 8.55 -41.44 19.56
C TYR A 364 9.34 -40.21 20.01
N ASN A 365 10.67 -40.21 19.88
CA ASN A 365 11.49 -39.05 20.21
C ASN A 365 11.17 -37.84 19.31
N LEU A 366 10.91 -38.07 18.02
CA LEU A 366 10.44 -37.03 17.10
C LEU A 366 9.06 -36.48 17.53
N LYS A 367 8.11 -37.35 17.93
CA LYS A 367 6.81 -36.95 18.49
C LYS A 367 6.95 -36.14 19.79
N VAL A 368 7.90 -36.50 20.66
CA VAL A 368 8.21 -35.74 21.89
C VAL A 368 8.86 -34.39 21.55
N ALA A 369 9.78 -34.33 20.58
CA ALA A 369 10.39 -33.08 20.13
C ALA A 369 9.33 -32.12 19.52
N ILE A 370 8.40 -32.64 18.71
CA ILE A 370 7.23 -31.91 18.20
C ILE A 370 6.39 -31.31 19.34
N LYS A 371 6.17 -32.07 20.43
CA LYS A 371 5.42 -31.60 21.62
C LYS A 371 6.19 -30.54 22.42
N SER A 372 7.49 -30.74 22.65
CA SER A 372 8.32 -29.78 23.41
C SER A 372 8.52 -28.45 22.67
N ARG A 373 8.50 -28.48 21.33
CA ARG A 373 8.83 -27.36 20.43
C ARG A 373 10.21 -26.75 20.73
N ASP A 374 11.10 -27.53 21.34
CA ASP A 374 12.51 -27.18 21.49
C ASP A 374 13.19 -27.30 20.12
N ARG A 375 13.68 -26.16 19.63
CA ARG A 375 14.39 -26.01 18.36
C ARG A 375 15.57 -26.99 18.23
N TYR A 376 16.34 -27.20 19.30
CA TYR A 376 17.52 -28.07 19.27
C TYR A 376 17.12 -29.55 19.24
N GLN A 377 16.08 -29.93 20.01
CA GLN A 377 15.56 -31.30 19.99
C GLN A 377 14.90 -31.63 18.64
N LEU A 378 14.18 -30.70 18.04
CA LEU A 378 13.58 -30.88 16.72
C LEU A 378 14.64 -31.10 15.64
N ASP A 379 15.66 -30.23 15.57
CA ASP A 379 16.74 -30.34 14.58
C ASP A 379 17.53 -31.66 14.73
N TYR A 380 17.87 -32.03 15.97
CA TYR A 380 18.55 -33.30 16.27
C TYR A 380 17.71 -34.52 15.85
N ASN A 381 16.42 -34.57 16.20
CA ASN A 381 15.57 -35.72 15.85
C ASN A 381 15.26 -35.77 14.34
N ILE A 382 15.11 -34.63 13.66
CA ILE A 382 14.95 -34.57 12.19
C ILE A 382 16.20 -35.10 11.48
N THR A 383 17.40 -34.72 11.94
CA THR A 383 18.66 -35.17 11.33
C THR A 383 18.90 -36.66 11.52
N GLU A 384 18.69 -37.22 12.72
CA GLU A 384 18.80 -38.66 12.95
C GLU A 384 17.70 -39.46 12.21
N PHE A 385 16.47 -38.95 12.11
CA PHE A 385 15.39 -39.60 11.34
C PHE A 385 15.73 -39.70 9.84
N LYS A 386 16.27 -38.62 9.25
CA LYS A 386 16.73 -38.59 7.84
C LYS A 386 17.92 -39.50 7.59
N LYS A 387 18.86 -39.59 8.54
CA LYS A 387 20.06 -40.41 8.48
C LYS A 387 19.75 -41.91 8.45
N GLU A 388 18.78 -42.36 9.24
CA GLU A 388 18.29 -43.75 9.24
C GLU A 388 17.30 -44.06 8.08
N LYS A 389 16.96 -43.05 7.26
CA LYS A 389 16.10 -43.16 6.05
C LYS A 389 14.74 -43.82 6.32
N LEU A 390 14.11 -43.45 7.44
CA LEU A 390 12.80 -43.99 7.82
C LEU A 390 11.68 -43.43 6.93
N GLU A 391 10.72 -44.29 6.55
CA GLU A 391 9.53 -43.88 5.83
C GLU A 391 8.62 -43.01 6.71
N ASP A 392 8.18 -41.85 6.24
CA ASP A 392 7.33 -40.92 7.01
C ASP A 392 5.84 -41.29 6.93
N THR A 393 5.50 -42.48 7.44
CA THR A 393 4.15 -43.06 7.40
C THR A 393 3.09 -42.19 8.11
N ASP A 394 3.49 -41.46 9.14
CA ASP A 394 2.61 -40.67 10.02
C ASP A 394 2.62 -39.16 9.68
N MET A 395 3.39 -38.73 8.67
CA MET A 395 3.71 -37.32 8.35
C MET A 395 4.40 -36.54 9.50
N ASP A 396 5.05 -37.23 10.43
CA ASP A 396 5.74 -36.62 11.56
C ASP A 396 6.94 -35.78 11.10
N LEU A 397 7.68 -36.23 10.08
CA LEU A 397 8.86 -35.51 9.58
C LEU A 397 8.43 -34.18 8.96
N VAL A 398 7.40 -34.19 8.11
CA VAL A 398 6.83 -32.96 7.51
C VAL A 398 6.31 -32.00 8.58
N LYS A 399 5.63 -32.53 9.62
CA LYS A 399 5.14 -31.74 10.75
C LYS A 399 6.29 -31.12 11.56
N ALA A 400 7.33 -31.89 11.85
CA ALA A 400 8.52 -31.43 12.57
C ALA A 400 9.28 -30.34 11.79
N GLU A 401 9.50 -30.52 10.48
CA GLU A 401 10.13 -29.53 9.62
C GLU A 401 9.34 -28.21 9.56
N LYS A 402 8.01 -28.29 9.46
CA LYS A 402 7.13 -27.11 9.49
C LYS A 402 7.27 -26.33 10.81
N ILE A 403 7.30 -27.03 11.95
CA ILE A 403 7.46 -26.41 13.27
C ILE A 403 8.88 -25.84 13.45
N LEU A 404 9.92 -26.54 13.02
CA LEU A 404 11.30 -26.03 13.06
C LEU A 404 11.44 -24.74 12.24
N LYS A 405 10.81 -24.70 11.06
CA LYS A 405 10.77 -23.50 10.19
C LYS A 405 9.98 -22.34 10.83
N GLU A 406 8.86 -22.63 11.49
CA GLU A 406 8.07 -21.66 12.27
C GLU A 406 8.93 -21.02 13.38
N LEU A 407 9.63 -21.84 14.16
CA LEU A 407 10.54 -21.40 15.24
C LEU A 407 11.72 -20.56 14.70
N LEU A 408 12.36 -21.00 13.62
CA LEU A 408 13.47 -20.25 13.00
C LEU A 408 13.04 -18.86 12.52
N VAL A 409 11.86 -18.75 11.89
CA VAL A 409 11.32 -17.45 11.43
C VAL A 409 10.93 -16.58 12.63
N LYS A 410 10.36 -17.16 13.68
CA LYS A 410 10.03 -16.47 14.94
C LYS A 410 11.27 -15.91 15.65
N ASP A 411 12.33 -16.69 15.77
CA ASP A 411 13.61 -16.27 16.37
C ASP A 411 14.23 -15.12 15.56
N ASN A 412 14.25 -15.22 14.23
CA ASN A 412 14.76 -14.17 13.35
C ASN A 412 13.95 -12.87 13.47
N LEU A 413 12.62 -12.96 13.58
CA LEU A 413 11.76 -11.80 13.79
C LEU A 413 12.05 -11.11 15.13
N LYS A 414 12.14 -11.87 16.23
CA LYS A 414 12.50 -11.35 17.55
C LYS A 414 13.89 -10.72 17.56
N HIS A 415 14.86 -11.31 16.85
CA HIS A 415 16.20 -10.76 16.73
C HIS A 415 16.21 -9.42 15.97
N ALA A 416 15.48 -9.32 14.86
CA ALA A 416 15.32 -8.07 14.10
C ALA A 416 14.61 -6.98 14.92
N MET A 417 13.57 -7.34 15.69
CA MET A 417 12.91 -6.43 16.64
C MET A 417 13.87 -5.92 17.72
N THR A 418 14.78 -6.78 18.20
CA THR A 418 15.78 -6.43 19.22
C THR A 418 16.86 -5.49 18.65
N LYS A 419 17.29 -5.71 17.40
CA LYS A 419 18.24 -4.83 16.71
C LYS A 419 17.67 -3.45 16.36
N ARG A 420 16.36 -3.35 16.13
CA ARG A 420 15.65 -2.13 15.70
C ARG A 420 16.20 -1.53 14.38
N GLU A 421 16.75 -2.36 13.51
CA GLU A 421 17.21 -1.96 12.17
C GLU A 421 16.06 -2.12 11.16
N LEU A 422 15.70 -1.03 10.47
CA LEU A 422 14.53 -0.95 9.60
C LEU A 422 14.56 -2.03 8.50
N GLU A 423 15.68 -2.16 7.80
CA GLU A 423 15.82 -3.11 6.69
C GLU A 423 15.79 -4.58 7.15
N GLU A 424 16.40 -4.92 8.29
CA GLU A 424 16.33 -6.28 8.84
C GLU A 424 14.91 -6.63 9.32
N LEU A 425 14.21 -5.67 9.94
CA LEU A 425 12.84 -5.86 10.39
C LEU A 425 11.87 -6.06 9.22
N GLU A 426 12.00 -5.29 8.13
CA GLU A 426 11.22 -5.51 6.91
C GLU A 426 11.51 -6.87 6.26
N LYS A 427 12.78 -7.27 6.18
CA LYS A 427 13.16 -8.60 5.67
C LYS A 427 12.56 -9.72 6.53
N ALA A 428 12.58 -9.59 7.85
CA ALA A 428 12.00 -10.57 8.77
C ALA A 428 10.48 -10.66 8.63
N ILE A 429 9.76 -9.52 8.60
CA ILE A 429 8.31 -9.48 8.38
C ILE A 429 7.96 -10.13 7.03
N ASN A 430 8.66 -9.76 5.94
CA ASN A 430 8.43 -10.35 4.62
C ASN A 430 8.74 -11.86 4.57
N ALA A 431 9.70 -12.35 5.36
CA ALA A 431 9.95 -13.78 5.51
C ALA A 431 8.79 -14.51 6.20
N VAL A 432 8.10 -13.91 7.17
CA VAL A 432 6.88 -14.48 7.78
C VAL A 432 5.77 -14.61 6.71
N LYS A 433 5.50 -13.52 5.98
CA LYS A 433 4.46 -13.46 4.94
C LYS A 433 4.72 -14.47 3.82
N LYS A 434 5.94 -14.49 3.26
CA LYS A 434 6.35 -15.43 2.19
C LYS A 434 6.23 -16.90 2.59
N ASN A 435 6.33 -17.22 3.88
CA ASN A 435 6.22 -18.59 4.39
C ASN A 435 4.80 -18.97 4.84
N GLY A 436 3.81 -18.08 4.72
CA GLY A 436 2.43 -18.34 5.17
C GLY A 436 2.30 -18.47 6.68
N LEU A 437 3.19 -17.83 7.45
CA LEU A 437 3.26 -17.92 8.91
C LEU A 437 2.54 -16.76 9.62
N GLU A 438 1.66 -16.04 8.92
CA GLU A 438 0.99 -14.85 9.43
C GLU A 438 0.05 -15.14 10.60
N VAL A 439 -0.71 -16.25 10.56
CA VAL A 439 -1.58 -16.67 11.66
C VAL A 439 -0.79 -17.17 12.88
N PRO A 440 0.14 -18.14 12.79
CA PRO A 440 0.86 -18.65 13.97
C PRO A 440 1.78 -17.63 14.64
N LEU A 441 2.14 -16.53 13.95
CA LEU A 441 2.98 -15.44 14.47
C LEU A 441 2.24 -14.08 14.50
N ALA A 442 0.90 -14.07 14.54
CA ALA A 442 0.12 -12.83 14.44
C ALA A 442 0.45 -11.80 15.52
N LYS A 443 0.61 -12.24 16.79
CA LYS A 443 1.07 -11.38 17.88
C LYS A 443 2.44 -10.74 17.60
N GLU A 444 3.46 -11.56 17.31
CA GLU A 444 4.81 -11.05 17.03
C GLU A 444 4.86 -10.16 15.78
N LEU A 445 4.06 -10.46 14.75
CA LEU A 445 3.89 -9.59 13.58
C LEU A 445 3.25 -8.24 13.95
N GLY A 446 2.23 -8.23 14.80
CA GLY A 446 1.58 -7.00 15.25
C GLY A 446 2.54 -6.10 16.04
N GLU A 447 3.40 -6.68 16.87
CA GLU A 447 4.47 -5.97 17.58
C GLU A 447 5.55 -5.47 16.60
N ALA A 448 5.98 -6.30 15.65
CA ALA A 448 6.97 -5.95 14.63
C ALA A 448 6.49 -4.84 13.68
N ASN A 449 5.23 -4.87 13.22
CA ASN A 449 4.66 -3.82 12.36
C ASN A 449 4.55 -2.48 13.11
N LYS A 450 4.10 -2.50 14.38
CA LYS A 450 4.09 -1.28 15.23
C LYS A 450 5.50 -0.69 15.37
N LEU A 451 6.50 -1.51 15.63
CA LEU A 451 7.90 -1.09 15.69
C LEU A 451 8.38 -0.54 14.34
N LEU A 452 8.05 -1.19 13.22
CA LEU A 452 8.42 -0.75 11.88
C LEU A 452 7.84 0.63 11.54
N THR A 453 6.55 0.85 11.79
CA THR A 453 5.89 2.15 11.55
C THR A 453 6.53 3.28 12.35
N ARG A 454 6.95 3.00 13.58
CA ARG A 454 7.68 3.95 14.43
C ARG A 454 9.09 4.23 13.92
N LEU A 455 9.86 3.22 13.56
CA LEU A 455 11.20 3.40 12.97
C LEU A 455 11.12 4.21 11.66
N LYS A 456 10.09 3.98 10.83
CA LYS A 456 9.79 4.81 9.65
C LYS A 456 9.43 6.24 10.00
N ARG A 457 8.63 6.48 11.06
CA ARG A 457 8.33 7.84 11.56
C ARG A 457 9.60 8.57 11.97
N LEU A 458 10.49 7.94 12.74
CA LEU A 458 11.77 8.53 13.13
C LEU A 458 12.65 8.85 11.92
N GLU A 459 12.77 7.91 10.98
CA GLU A 459 13.66 8.08 9.83
C GLU A 459 13.19 9.23 8.92
N ARG A 460 11.87 9.37 8.72
CA ARG A 460 11.28 10.55 8.07
C ARG A 460 11.63 11.85 8.82
N ILE A 461 11.48 11.89 10.15
CA ILE A 461 11.81 13.10 10.93
C ILE A 461 13.31 13.44 10.85
N ARG A 462 14.21 12.44 10.78
CA ARG A 462 15.64 12.67 10.51
C ARG A 462 15.87 13.31 9.14
N HIS A 463 15.16 12.86 8.10
CA HIS A 463 15.23 13.44 6.77
C HIS A 463 14.68 14.89 6.76
N GLU A 464 13.55 15.15 7.42
CA GLU A 464 13.00 16.51 7.58
C GLU A 464 14.00 17.48 8.23
N ILE A 465 14.76 17.04 9.24
CA ILE A 465 15.85 17.84 9.87
C ILE A 465 17.04 18.04 8.93
N LEU A 466 17.41 17.00 8.16
CA LEU A 466 18.50 17.07 7.19
C LEU A 466 18.18 18.11 6.10
N GLU A 467 16.99 18.02 5.53
CA GLU A 467 16.47 18.87 4.45
C GLU A 467 16.05 20.29 4.91
N LEU A 468 15.81 20.50 6.21
CA LEU A 468 15.43 21.80 6.79
C LEU A 468 16.28 22.94 6.22
N LYS A 469 15.67 23.99 5.67
CA LYS A 469 16.45 25.05 4.99
C LYS A 469 17.39 25.76 5.98
N GLN A 470 18.62 26.05 5.57
CA GLN A 470 19.58 26.78 6.44
C GLN A 470 19.05 28.17 6.85
N ALA A 471 18.22 28.79 6.00
CA ALA A 471 17.50 30.02 6.33
C ALA A 471 16.60 29.86 7.57
N THR A 472 15.94 28.71 7.75
CA THR A 472 15.08 28.42 8.92
C THR A 472 15.89 28.23 10.20
N VAL A 473 17.09 27.65 10.12
CA VAL A 473 18.02 27.59 11.26
C VAL A 473 18.57 28.98 11.60
N ALA A 474 18.83 29.80 10.57
CA ALA A 474 19.25 31.20 10.74
C ALA A 474 18.13 32.07 11.35
N GLU A 475 16.86 31.84 10.99
CA GLU A 475 15.67 32.47 11.57
C GLU A 475 15.63 32.24 13.08
N ILE A 476 15.63 30.98 13.54
CA ILE A 476 15.66 30.62 14.96
C ILE A 476 16.84 31.30 15.65
N ARG A 477 18.04 31.26 15.03
CA ARG A 477 19.23 31.91 15.59
C ARG A 477 19.11 33.45 15.67
N SER A 478 18.33 34.09 14.80
CA SER A 478 18.26 35.55 14.65
C SER A 478 17.43 36.26 15.74
N TYR A 479 16.50 35.56 16.39
CA TYR A 479 15.65 36.17 17.42
C TYR A 479 16.49 36.81 18.52
N GLN A 480 16.32 38.11 18.77
CA GLN A 480 16.96 38.79 19.91
C GLN A 480 16.22 38.47 21.20
N ASN A 481 14.88 38.56 21.16
CA ASN A 481 13.97 38.13 22.20
C ASN A 481 13.10 37.01 21.59
N PRO A 482 13.33 35.73 21.91
CA PRO A 482 12.57 34.63 21.34
C PRO A 482 11.16 34.59 21.94
N PRO A 483 10.15 34.13 21.20
CA PRO A 483 8.91 33.65 21.80
C PRO A 483 9.20 32.54 22.81
N GLN A 484 8.48 32.51 23.94
CA GLN A 484 8.71 31.52 25.00
C GLN A 484 8.62 30.08 24.48
N VAL A 485 7.65 29.81 23.61
CA VAL A 485 7.45 28.53 22.91
C VAL A 485 8.75 28.07 22.23
N VAL A 486 9.36 28.92 21.40
CA VAL A 486 10.62 28.61 20.70
C VAL A 486 11.74 28.33 21.68
N HIS A 487 11.88 29.14 22.75
CA HIS A 487 12.92 28.92 23.74
C HIS A 487 12.73 27.60 24.50
N ARG A 488 11.49 27.24 24.85
CA ARG A 488 11.13 25.97 25.51
C ARG A 488 11.44 24.77 24.62
N VAL A 489 11.01 24.80 23.36
CA VAL A 489 11.30 23.76 22.37
C VAL A 489 12.80 23.57 22.19
N MET A 490 13.56 24.64 21.92
CA MET A 490 15.01 24.53 21.75
C MET A 490 15.73 24.05 23.02
N THR A 491 15.23 24.42 24.21
CA THR A 491 15.74 23.93 25.50
C THR A 491 15.53 22.42 25.62
N ALA A 492 14.34 21.91 25.30
CA ALA A 492 14.03 20.48 25.27
C ALA A 492 14.89 19.72 24.24
N THR A 493 15.07 20.29 23.04
CA THR A 493 15.97 19.73 22.01
C THR A 493 17.40 19.57 22.54
N PHE A 494 17.99 20.61 23.13
CA PHE A 494 19.36 20.53 23.63
C PHE A 494 19.51 19.66 24.89
N LEU A 495 18.48 19.55 25.74
CA LEU A 495 18.42 18.58 26.84
C LEU A 495 18.55 17.13 26.34
N LEU A 496 17.80 16.77 25.29
CA LEU A 496 17.89 15.45 24.65
C LEU A 496 19.25 15.21 23.99
N LEU A 497 19.89 16.26 23.48
CA LEU A 497 21.27 16.21 22.94
C LEU A 497 22.37 16.20 24.03
N GLY A 498 22.01 16.15 25.32
CA GLY A 498 22.94 15.98 26.44
C GLY A 498 23.41 17.27 27.14
N HIS A 499 22.81 18.42 26.84
CA HIS A 499 23.10 19.67 27.56
C HIS A 499 22.35 19.76 28.89
N GLN A 500 22.91 20.51 29.84
CA GLN A 500 22.22 20.80 31.11
C GLN A 500 21.21 21.95 30.93
N GLU A 501 20.07 21.90 31.63
CA GLU A 501 19.06 22.98 31.61
C GLU A 501 19.62 24.36 32.04
N LYS A 502 20.70 24.35 32.84
CA LYS A 502 21.44 25.56 33.23
C LYS A 502 22.12 26.26 32.05
N GLU A 503 22.60 25.50 31.06
CA GLU A 503 23.27 26.01 29.86
C GLU A 503 22.27 26.64 28.88
N THR A 504 21.04 26.11 28.83
CA THR A 504 19.97 26.54 27.93
C THR A 504 19.05 27.62 28.53
N LYS A 505 19.15 27.89 29.84
CA LYS A 505 18.35 28.90 30.55
C LYS A 505 18.45 30.32 29.96
N VAL A 506 19.60 30.69 29.38
CA VAL A 506 19.81 32.01 28.76
C VAL A 506 19.80 31.86 27.23
N TRP A 507 18.90 32.58 26.55
CA TRP A 507 18.74 32.48 25.10
C TRP A 507 20.03 32.71 24.31
N LYS A 508 20.90 33.64 24.73
CA LYS A 508 22.21 33.89 24.09
C LYS A 508 23.10 32.65 24.04
N ALA A 509 23.01 31.76 25.03
CA ALA A 509 23.72 30.48 25.02
C ALA A 509 23.07 29.49 24.03
N VAL A 510 21.74 29.44 23.98
CA VAL A 510 21.00 28.65 22.97
C VAL A 510 21.34 29.12 21.54
N GLN A 511 21.39 30.44 21.28
CA GLN A 511 21.81 31.01 19.99
C GLN A 511 23.23 30.57 19.60
N ALA A 512 24.15 30.47 20.57
CA ALA A 512 25.51 29.98 20.33
C ALA A 512 25.54 28.48 20.01
N LEU A 513 24.70 27.66 20.66
CA LEU A 513 24.55 26.23 20.36
C LEU A 513 23.93 25.99 18.97
N VAL A 514 22.85 26.71 18.61
CA VAL A 514 22.23 26.67 17.28
C VAL A 514 23.21 27.13 16.19
N GLY A 515 24.07 28.09 16.52
CA GLY A 515 25.06 28.65 15.60
C GLY A 515 26.30 27.78 15.33
N LYS A 516 26.46 26.63 15.99
CA LYS A 516 27.59 25.71 15.74
C LYS A 516 27.49 25.06 14.36
N THR A 517 28.63 24.81 13.72
CA THR A 517 28.74 24.23 12.37
C THR A 517 29.53 22.91 12.38
N GLY A 518 29.54 22.19 11.25
CA GLY A 518 30.30 20.95 11.09
C GLY A 518 29.77 19.81 11.97
N LYS A 519 30.69 19.09 12.65
CA LYS A 519 30.35 17.96 13.56
C LYS A 519 29.42 18.39 14.69
N GLU A 520 29.59 19.60 15.18
CA GLU A 520 28.82 20.17 16.30
C GLU A 520 27.48 20.80 15.88
N SER A 521 27.14 20.79 14.59
CA SER A 521 25.91 21.42 14.09
C SER A 521 24.66 20.73 14.63
N LEU A 522 23.66 21.55 14.98
CA LEU A 522 22.38 21.09 15.56
C LEU A 522 21.75 19.95 14.74
N LYS A 523 21.59 20.14 13.42
CA LYS A 523 21.04 19.13 12.52
C LYS A 523 21.76 17.79 12.64
N ARG A 524 23.09 17.80 12.53
CA ARG A 524 23.91 16.58 12.55
C ARG A 524 23.79 15.87 13.89
N ARG A 525 23.81 16.62 14.99
CA ARG A 525 23.60 16.08 16.34
C ARG A 525 22.22 15.46 16.52
N CYS A 526 21.15 16.04 15.94
CA CYS A 526 19.82 15.43 15.95
C CYS A 526 19.73 14.14 15.13
N ILE A 527 20.43 14.06 13.99
CA ILE A 527 20.47 12.87 13.12
C ILE A 527 21.29 11.74 13.76
N GLU A 528 22.47 12.06 14.31
CA GLU A 528 23.36 11.10 14.98
C GLU A 528 22.87 10.70 16.39
N CYS A 529 21.81 11.35 16.90
CA CYS A 529 21.20 11.02 18.19
C CYS A 529 20.49 9.66 18.14
N LYS A 530 20.86 8.77 19.07
CA LYS A 530 20.18 7.49 19.31
C LYS A 530 19.38 7.57 20.60
N PRO A 531 18.07 7.24 20.63
CA PRO A 531 17.26 7.27 21.84
C PRO A 531 17.90 6.50 23.01
N GLU A 532 18.48 5.32 22.72
CA GLU A 532 19.19 4.44 23.67
C GLU A 532 20.25 5.13 24.54
N LYS A 533 20.85 6.24 24.06
CA LYS A 533 21.92 6.97 24.73
C LYS A 533 21.41 8.14 25.59
N ILE A 534 20.12 8.48 25.49
CA ILE A 534 19.52 9.60 26.21
C ILE A 534 19.17 9.13 27.64
N PRO A 535 19.66 9.80 28.70
CA PRO A 535 19.26 9.46 30.06
C PRO A 535 17.80 9.84 30.33
N LEU A 536 17.08 9.01 31.09
CA LEU A 536 15.63 9.17 31.32
C LEU A 536 15.24 10.48 32.02
N ALA A 537 16.08 11.01 32.91
CA ALA A 537 15.76 12.24 33.66
C ALA A 537 15.73 13.50 32.76
N PRO A 538 16.74 13.80 31.92
CA PRO A 538 16.66 14.82 30.88
C PRO A 538 15.44 14.67 29.96
N ALA A 539 15.09 13.45 29.54
CA ALA A 539 13.95 13.22 28.66
C ALA A 539 12.59 13.50 29.34
N LYS A 540 12.39 13.04 30.59
CA LYS A 540 11.21 13.40 31.38
C LYS A 540 11.12 14.91 31.61
N ARG A 541 12.26 15.60 31.79
CA ARG A 541 12.27 17.06 31.90
C ARG A 541 11.94 17.75 30.57
N ALA A 542 12.46 17.25 29.45
CA ALA A 542 12.14 17.73 28.11
C ALA A 542 10.64 17.54 27.80
N LYS A 543 10.04 16.41 28.18
CA LYS A 543 8.60 16.14 28.04
C LYS A 543 7.74 17.21 28.73
N VAL A 544 8.01 17.49 30.00
CA VAL A 544 7.31 18.55 30.76
C VAL A 544 7.46 19.95 30.13
N LEU A 545 8.57 20.24 29.43
CA LEU A 545 8.77 21.51 28.73
C LEU A 545 8.01 21.61 27.38
N LEU A 546 7.59 20.48 26.83
CA LEU A 546 6.87 20.39 25.55
C LEU A 546 5.36 20.22 25.77
N GLU A 547 4.94 19.51 26.82
CA GLU A 547 3.53 19.36 27.23
C GLU A 547 2.83 20.70 27.58
N GLU A 548 3.59 21.80 27.76
CA GLU A 548 3.06 23.16 27.89
C GLU A 548 2.41 23.70 26.59
N TYR A 549 2.63 23.06 25.42
CA TYR A 549 2.24 23.56 24.10
C TYR A 549 1.71 22.46 23.18
N ASP A 550 0.87 22.82 22.21
CA ASP A 550 0.53 21.93 21.09
C ASP A 550 1.39 22.17 19.83
N LEU A 551 1.24 21.30 18.83
CA LEU A 551 2.03 21.38 17.59
C LEU A 551 1.62 22.58 16.71
N GLU A 552 0.36 23.00 16.75
CA GLU A 552 -0.17 24.09 15.94
C GLU A 552 0.30 25.44 16.49
N GLU A 553 0.23 25.64 17.80
CA GLU A 553 0.82 26.79 18.52
C GLU A 553 2.31 26.99 18.20
N VAL A 554 3.10 25.90 18.24
CA VAL A 554 4.54 25.96 17.91
C VAL A 554 4.75 26.33 16.44
N ARG A 555 3.93 25.76 15.54
CA ARG A 555 4.03 25.96 14.08
C ARG A 555 3.63 27.36 13.64
N ASP A 556 2.61 27.94 14.25
CA ASP A 556 2.15 29.31 13.99
C ASP A 556 3.17 30.36 14.45
N VAL A 557 3.95 30.05 15.49
CA VAL A 557 5.03 30.91 15.99
C VAL A 557 6.32 30.74 15.18
N SER A 558 6.74 29.51 14.88
CA SER A 558 7.90 29.24 14.02
C SER A 558 7.87 27.82 13.44
N ALA A 559 7.72 27.73 12.11
CA ALA A 559 7.81 26.47 11.38
C ALA A 559 9.13 25.72 11.63
N GLY A 560 10.23 26.44 11.88
CA GLY A 560 11.51 25.83 12.24
C GLY A 560 11.50 25.19 13.63
N ALA A 561 10.89 25.85 14.62
CA ALA A 561 10.73 25.28 15.96
C ALA A 561 9.82 24.04 15.92
N ALA A 562 8.77 24.04 15.09
CA ALA A 562 7.87 22.89 14.95
C ALA A 562 8.59 21.61 14.50
N THR A 563 9.56 21.69 13.57
CA THR A 563 10.39 20.52 13.20
C THR A 563 11.17 19.96 14.40
N PHE A 564 11.73 20.83 15.24
CA PHE A 564 12.46 20.41 16.45
C PHE A 564 11.53 19.92 17.58
N TYR A 565 10.31 20.43 17.67
CA TYR A 565 9.26 19.92 18.56
C TYR A 565 8.88 18.49 18.18
N VAL A 566 8.51 18.25 16.91
CA VAL A 566 8.13 16.90 16.41
C VAL A 566 9.25 15.90 16.64
N TRP A 567 10.51 16.29 16.42
CA TRP A 567 11.67 15.46 16.72
C TRP A 567 11.84 15.19 18.21
N ALA A 568 11.78 16.22 19.06
CA ALA A 568 11.99 16.04 20.50
C ALA A 568 10.92 15.12 21.10
N THR A 569 9.65 15.31 20.73
CA THR A 569 8.53 14.46 21.15
C THR A 569 8.72 13.02 20.67
N ALA A 570 9.06 12.79 19.40
CA ALA A 570 9.31 11.44 18.88
C ALA A 570 10.51 10.73 19.56
N MET A 571 11.57 11.47 19.90
CA MET A 571 12.72 10.92 20.64
C MET A 571 12.38 10.58 22.09
N ILE A 572 11.44 11.30 22.71
CA ILE A 572 10.92 11.02 24.06
C ILE A 572 10.03 9.78 24.04
N GLU A 573 9.06 9.70 23.11
CA GLU A 573 8.19 8.52 22.91
C GLU A 573 9.04 7.24 22.77
N GLU A 574 10.05 7.24 21.89
CA GLU A 574 10.95 6.10 21.70
C GLU A 574 11.73 5.71 22.95
N LEU A 575 12.13 6.69 23.79
CA LEU A 575 12.83 6.39 25.02
C LEU A 575 11.91 5.76 26.07
N GLU A 576 10.67 6.25 26.19
CA GLU A 576 9.68 5.69 27.12
C GLU A 576 9.38 4.22 26.81
N ASP A 577 9.19 3.87 25.54
CA ASP A 577 9.02 2.48 25.10
C ASP A 577 10.28 1.62 25.26
N LEU A 578 11.47 2.17 25.00
CA LEU A 578 12.73 1.48 25.30
C LEU A 578 12.92 1.22 26.80
N THR A 579 12.34 2.05 27.68
CA THR A 579 12.32 1.77 29.12
C THR A 579 11.28 0.73 29.49
N ALA A 580 10.06 0.79 28.94
CA ALA A 580 9.03 -0.22 29.17
C ALA A 580 9.51 -1.63 28.78
N GLN A 581 10.10 -1.80 27.59
CA GLN A 581 10.66 -3.08 27.14
C GLN A 581 11.79 -3.60 28.05
N LYS A 582 12.59 -2.70 28.65
CA LYS A 582 13.66 -3.07 29.59
C LYS A 582 13.15 -3.39 31.00
N GLU A 583 11.94 -2.98 31.34
CA GLU A 583 11.26 -3.34 32.60
C GLU A 583 10.51 -4.66 32.42
N GLU A 584 9.81 -4.85 31.30
CA GLU A 584 9.21 -6.13 30.91
C GLU A 584 10.25 -7.27 30.84
N ALA A 585 11.43 -7.02 30.28
CA ALA A 585 12.50 -8.03 30.19
C ALA A 585 13.23 -8.34 31.52
N LYS A 586 12.85 -7.70 32.63
CA LYS A 586 13.40 -7.95 33.97
C LYS A 586 12.43 -8.67 34.90
N ASN A 587 11.15 -8.70 34.56
CA ASN A 587 10.07 -9.37 35.30
C ASN A 587 9.86 -10.79 34.76
#